data_AF-A0A2E4J2F1-F1
#
_entry.id   AF-A0A2E4J2F1-F1
#
_cell.length_a   1.000
_cell.length_b   1.000
_cell.length_c   1.000
_cell.angle_alpha   90.00
_cell.angle_beta   90.00
_cell.angle_gamma   90.00
#
_symmetry.space_group_name_H-M   'P 1'
#
loop_
_entity.id
_entity.type
_entity.pdbx_description
1 polymer ?
#
loop_
_entity_poly.entity_id
_entity_poly.type
_entity_poly.pdbx_seq_one_letter_code
_entity_poly.pdbx_strand_id
1 'polypeptide(L)'
;MAGCKAEPSHSHFDKGNLTLELDETPVLIDRGVIRYDDARINLLKRSELHNVITPLREDGSFVNQGWADAPVIPEGHGDGKIFNTKIDLSPVWRGVMSRCSREVISSDASQFTVIDSGELLESLVLSFNLQTREKWEISESDKRAVLTIPRWKLNVDAPWTDDISQSENLIDNRMEPVWHLQCRRKAGEREFRLETRFTVEILS
;
A
#
# COMPACT_ATOMS: atom_id res chain seq x y z
N MET A 1 0.92 -8.95 -5.47
CA MET A 1 -0.02 -8.55 -4.42
C MET A 1 -0.06 -9.64 -3.36
N ALA A 2 -0.03 -9.30 -2.07
CA ALA A 2 0.03 -10.28 -0.99
C ALA A 2 -1.36 -10.83 -0.60
N GLY A 3 -1.46 -12.16 -0.49
CA GLY A 3 -2.62 -12.89 0.04
C GLY A 3 -2.22 -13.83 1.17
N CYS A 4 -3.14 -14.70 1.60
CA CYS A 4 -2.85 -15.79 2.52
C CYS A 4 -3.92 -16.89 2.49
N LYS A 5 -3.54 -18.08 2.96
CA LYS A 5 -4.52 -19.09 3.41
C LYS A 5 -5.24 -18.61 4.67
N ALA A 6 -6.32 -19.30 5.03
CA ALA A 6 -6.93 -19.17 6.34
C ALA A 6 -5.93 -19.53 7.46
N GLU A 7 -6.05 -18.83 8.60
CA GLU A 7 -5.30 -19.02 9.83
C GLU A 7 -3.77 -19.11 9.61
N PRO A 8 -3.14 -18.08 9.02
CA PRO A 8 -1.70 -18.10 8.79
C PRO A 8 -0.93 -17.96 10.12
N SER A 9 0.07 -18.81 10.34
CA SER A 9 0.86 -18.83 11.59
C SER A 9 1.95 -17.75 11.66
N HIS A 10 2.52 -17.38 10.50
CA HIS A 10 3.56 -16.36 10.39
C HIS A 10 3.17 -15.38 9.29
N SER A 11 2.41 -14.34 9.66
CA SER A 11 1.94 -13.33 8.73
C SER A 11 2.04 -11.94 9.33
N HIS A 12 2.21 -10.96 8.44
CA HIS A 12 2.02 -9.56 8.75
C HIS A 12 0.57 -9.15 8.46
N PHE A 13 0.20 -7.92 8.82
CA PHE A 13 -1.10 -7.32 8.57
C PHE A 13 -1.09 -6.61 7.21
N ASP A 14 -0.73 -7.35 6.17
CA ASP A 14 -0.26 -6.84 4.87
C ASP A 14 -1.08 -7.34 3.66
N LYS A 15 -2.28 -7.88 3.85
CA LYS A 15 -3.05 -8.39 2.72
C LYS A 15 -3.45 -7.26 1.79
N GLY A 16 -3.26 -7.50 0.49
CA GLY A 16 -3.35 -6.47 -0.55
C GLY A 16 -2.06 -5.67 -0.77
N ASN A 17 -0.98 -5.91 -0.01
CA ASN A 17 0.31 -5.24 -0.19
C ASN A 17 0.82 -5.41 -1.64
N LEU A 18 1.34 -4.32 -2.20
CA LEU A 18 1.88 -4.23 -3.55
C LEU A 18 3.38 -3.90 -3.48
N THR A 19 4.20 -4.69 -4.15
CA THR A 19 5.62 -4.39 -4.37
C THR A 19 5.86 -4.09 -5.84
N LEU A 20 6.85 -3.27 -6.14
CA LEU A 20 7.25 -2.90 -7.51
C LEU A 20 8.76 -3.04 -7.64
N GLU A 21 9.19 -3.69 -8.72
CA GLU A 21 10.58 -3.82 -9.11
C GLU A 21 10.73 -3.34 -10.55
N LEU A 22 11.77 -2.54 -10.82
CA LEU A 22 12.11 -2.01 -12.14
C LEU A 22 13.51 -2.48 -12.51
N ASP A 23 13.62 -3.41 -13.45
CA ASP A 23 14.91 -3.97 -13.90
C ASP A 23 15.77 -4.44 -12.71
N GLU A 24 15.22 -5.37 -11.92
CA GLU A 24 15.82 -5.93 -10.70
C GLU A 24 16.02 -4.93 -9.54
N THR A 25 15.59 -3.67 -9.72
CA THR A 25 15.69 -2.63 -8.69
C THR A 25 14.38 -2.53 -7.91
N PRO A 26 14.36 -2.86 -6.60
CA PRO A 26 13.15 -2.75 -5.79
C PRO A 26 12.81 -1.29 -5.52
N VAL A 27 11.59 -0.88 -5.88
CA VAL A 27 11.12 0.52 -5.81
C VAL A 27 10.11 0.68 -4.68
N LEU A 28 8.97 0.02 -4.78
CA LEU A 28 7.99 -0.11 -3.69
C LEU A 28 8.33 -1.40 -2.94
N ILE A 29 8.81 -1.26 -1.72
CA ILE A 29 9.35 -2.38 -0.95
C ILE A 29 8.34 -2.92 0.06
N ASP A 30 8.46 -4.19 0.37
CA ASP A 30 8.05 -4.67 1.69
C ASP A 30 9.23 -4.58 2.65
N ARG A 31 8.97 -4.21 3.91
CA ARG A 31 10.03 -4.07 4.92
C ARG A 31 10.58 -5.41 5.38
N GLY A 32 9.83 -6.49 5.18
CA GLY A 32 10.22 -7.84 5.57
C GLY A 32 10.31 -8.03 7.08
N VAL A 33 11.07 -9.04 7.46
CA VAL A 33 11.27 -9.48 8.85
C VAL A 33 12.72 -9.24 9.25
N ILE A 34 12.92 -8.74 10.48
CA ILE A 34 14.22 -8.62 11.13
C ILE A 34 14.44 -9.79 12.10
N ARG A 35 15.58 -9.79 12.80
CA ARG A 35 15.88 -10.84 13.77
C ARG A 35 14.79 -10.96 14.84
N TYR A 36 14.46 -12.20 15.22
CA TYR A 36 13.42 -12.49 16.22
C TYR A 36 13.74 -11.98 17.63
N ASP A 37 15.00 -11.68 17.92
CA ASP A 37 15.45 -11.08 19.19
C ASP A 37 15.31 -9.54 19.21
N ASP A 38 14.97 -8.92 18.08
CA ASP A 38 14.76 -7.47 18.01
C ASP A 38 13.30 -7.10 18.35
N ALA A 39 13.13 -6.21 19.34
CA ALA A 39 11.82 -5.78 19.83
C ALA A 39 10.94 -5.13 18.74
N ARG A 40 11.53 -4.61 17.66
CA ARG A 40 10.81 -3.96 16.55
C ARG A 40 10.11 -4.94 15.63
N ILE A 41 10.38 -6.25 15.73
CA ILE A 41 9.79 -7.26 14.84
C ILE A 41 8.25 -7.23 14.82
N ASN A 42 7.62 -6.94 15.96
CA ASN A 42 6.16 -6.86 16.04
C ASN A 42 5.63 -5.55 15.45
N LEU A 43 6.42 -4.47 15.49
CA LEU A 43 6.04 -3.20 14.86
C LEU A 43 6.01 -3.35 13.34
N LEU A 44 6.99 -4.06 12.75
CA LEU A 44 7.08 -4.29 11.31
C LEU A 44 5.90 -5.09 10.71
N LYS A 45 5.03 -5.65 11.54
CA LYS A 45 3.81 -6.33 11.08
C LYS A 45 2.64 -5.37 10.82
N ARG A 46 2.72 -4.14 11.32
CA ARG A 46 1.60 -3.18 11.33
C ARG A 46 1.20 -2.77 9.91
N SER A 47 -0.09 -2.64 9.66
CA SER A 47 -0.64 -2.44 8.31
C SER A 47 -0.11 -1.19 7.62
N GLU A 48 0.03 -0.07 8.32
CA GLU A 48 0.55 1.17 7.73
C GLU A 48 2.02 1.11 7.32
N LEU A 49 2.76 0.09 7.77
CA LEU A 49 4.15 -0.13 7.37
C LEU A 49 4.27 -0.99 6.09
N HIS A 50 3.15 -1.31 5.46
CA HIS A 50 3.06 -2.00 4.17
C HIS A 50 2.40 -1.10 3.11
N ASN A 51 2.46 -1.50 1.84
CA ASN A 51 1.88 -0.73 0.74
C ASN A 51 0.36 -0.97 0.64
N VAL A 52 -0.41 -0.61 1.67
CA VAL A 52 -1.85 -0.90 1.80
C VAL A 52 -2.66 0.34 2.21
N ILE A 53 -3.96 0.30 1.93
CA ILE A 53 -4.93 1.25 2.48
C ILE A 53 -5.19 0.90 3.95
N THR A 54 -5.08 1.88 4.84
CA THR A 54 -5.22 1.68 6.29
C THR A 54 -6.09 2.80 6.88
N PRO A 55 -7.16 2.46 7.62
CA PRO A 55 -7.94 3.45 8.35
C PRO A 55 -7.16 4.07 9.52
N LEU A 56 -7.41 5.35 9.78
CA LEU A 56 -6.92 6.05 10.98
C LEU A 56 -8.10 6.47 11.85
N ARG A 57 -7.94 6.29 13.16
CA ARG A 57 -8.87 6.81 14.17
C ARG A 57 -8.61 8.30 14.42
N GLU A 58 -9.56 8.96 15.10
CA GLU A 58 -9.47 10.38 15.44
C GLU A 58 -8.24 10.72 16.30
N ASP A 59 -7.77 9.78 17.12
CA ASP A 59 -6.56 9.92 17.94
C ASP A 59 -5.25 9.77 17.14
N GLY A 60 -5.34 9.57 15.82
CA GLY A 60 -4.20 9.39 14.92
C GLY A 60 -3.65 7.96 14.89
N SER A 61 -4.23 7.02 15.62
CA SER A 61 -3.80 5.63 15.58
C SER A 61 -4.27 4.92 14.31
N PHE A 62 -3.36 4.13 13.73
CA PHE A 62 -3.68 3.26 12.60
C PHE A 62 -4.40 2.00 13.07
N VAL A 63 -5.42 1.60 12.33
CA VAL A 63 -6.12 0.34 12.55
C VAL A 63 -5.39 -0.77 11.78
N ASN A 64 -4.96 -1.82 12.48
CA ASN A 64 -4.38 -2.99 11.82
C ASN A 64 -5.47 -3.88 11.21
N GLN A 65 -5.11 -4.56 10.12
CA GLN A 65 -5.87 -5.70 9.63
C GLN A 65 -6.04 -6.75 10.74
N GLY A 66 -7.19 -7.41 10.76
CA GLY A 66 -7.45 -8.59 11.56
C GLY A 66 -6.81 -9.86 10.98
N TRP A 67 -6.76 -10.90 11.81
CA TRP A 67 -6.29 -12.23 11.40
C TRP A 67 -7.18 -12.83 10.32
N ALA A 68 -6.63 -13.30 9.21
CA ALA A 68 -7.44 -13.96 8.17
C ALA A 68 -7.97 -15.32 8.66
N ASP A 69 -9.26 -15.39 8.99
CA ASP A 69 -10.00 -16.61 9.35
C ASP A 69 -10.51 -17.37 8.11
N ALA A 70 -10.60 -16.67 6.97
CA ALA A 70 -10.84 -17.23 5.65
C ALA A 70 -9.64 -16.98 4.72
N PRO A 71 -9.48 -17.74 3.61
CA PRO A 71 -8.47 -17.47 2.60
C PRO A 71 -8.67 -16.09 1.97
N VAL A 72 -7.58 -15.36 1.79
CA VAL A 72 -7.53 -14.07 1.08
C VAL A 72 -6.63 -14.28 -0.13
N ILE A 73 -7.24 -14.64 -1.25
CA ILE A 73 -6.53 -15.10 -2.45
C ILE A 73 -6.70 -14.05 -3.55
N PRO A 74 -5.61 -13.46 -4.08
CA PRO A 74 -5.71 -12.61 -5.25
C PRO A 74 -6.02 -13.45 -6.48
N GLU A 75 -6.90 -12.92 -7.32
CA GLU A 75 -7.17 -13.43 -8.65
C GLU A 75 -6.49 -12.52 -9.67
N GLY A 76 -6.03 -13.08 -10.78
CA GLY A 76 -5.27 -12.33 -11.76
C GLY A 76 -5.31 -12.93 -13.16
N HIS A 77 -5.23 -12.06 -14.15
CA HIS A 77 -5.01 -12.41 -15.55
C HIS A 77 -4.11 -11.37 -16.21
N GLY A 78 -3.37 -11.79 -17.23
CA GLY A 78 -2.47 -10.91 -17.94
C GLY A 78 -1.69 -11.63 -19.03
N ASP A 79 -0.86 -10.86 -19.71
CA ASP A 79 0.11 -11.34 -20.70
C ASP A 79 1.38 -10.46 -20.63
N GLY A 80 2.22 -10.48 -21.67
CA GLY A 80 3.43 -9.64 -21.72
C GLY A 80 3.18 -8.13 -21.81
N LYS A 81 1.93 -7.67 -21.85
CA LYS A 81 1.52 -6.26 -21.92
C LYS A 81 0.52 -5.88 -20.85
N ILE A 82 -0.53 -6.68 -20.68
CA ILE A 82 -1.61 -6.39 -19.74
C ILE A 82 -1.42 -7.15 -18.43
N PHE A 83 -1.77 -6.50 -17.32
CA PHE A 83 -1.78 -7.13 -16.00
C PHE A 83 -2.96 -6.62 -15.20
N ASN A 84 -3.87 -7.53 -14.85
CA ASN A 84 -5.08 -7.22 -14.09
C ASN A 84 -5.17 -8.18 -12.91
N THR A 85 -5.25 -7.64 -11.70
CA THR A 85 -5.45 -8.43 -10.48
C THR A 85 -6.50 -7.81 -9.59
N LYS A 86 -7.16 -8.66 -8.80
CA LYS A 86 -8.15 -8.28 -7.81
C LYS A 86 -7.96 -9.12 -6.55
N ILE A 87 -8.19 -8.52 -5.39
CA ILE A 87 -8.25 -9.22 -4.11
C ILE A 87 -9.40 -8.69 -3.26
N ASP A 88 -10.14 -9.59 -2.63
CA ASP A 88 -11.09 -9.23 -1.57
C ASP A 88 -10.37 -9.17 -0.22
N LEU A 89 -10.42 -8.00 0.41
CA LEU A 89 -9.80 -7.71 1.70
C LEU A 89 -10.83 -7.62 2.83
N SER A 90 -12.12 -7.83 2.53
CA SER A 90 -13.19 -7.81 3.52
C SER A 90 -12.93 -8.75 4.72
N PRO A 91 -12.38 -9.97 4.55
CA PRO A 91 -12.09 -10.86 5.68
C PRO A 91 -11.12 -10.27 6.71
N VAL A 92 -10.13 -9.49 6.27
CA VAL A 92 -9.11 -8.90 7.16
C VAL A 92 -9.49 -7.51 7.66
N TRP A 93 -10.50 -6.87 7.08
CA TRP A 93 -11.04 -5.60 7.56
C TRP A 93 -12.36 -5.73 8.33
N ARG A 94 -12.73 -6.96 8.75
CA ARG A 94 -13.93 -7.21 9.54
C ARG A 94 -13.98 -6.33 10.79
N GLY A 95 -15.14 -5.75 11.06
CA GLY A 95 -15.34 -4.80 12.16
C GLY A 95 -14.84 -3.38 11.87
N VAL A 96 -14.28 -3.11 10.69
CA VAL A 96 -13.86 -1.77 10.25
C VAL A 96 -14.49 -1.40 8.91
N MET A 97 -14.58 -2.37 7.98
CA MET A 97 -15.22 -2.21 6.67
C MET A 97 -16.24 -3.32 6.44
N SER A 98 -17.39 -3.00 5.84
CA SER A 98 -18.37 -4.00 5.40
C SER A 98 -17.94 -4.69 4.10
N ARG A 99 -17.21 -3.96 3.25
CA ARG A 99 -16.56 -4.45 2.01
C ARG A 99 -15.25 -3.71 1.81
N CYS A 100 -14.23 -4.41 1.33
CA CYS A 100 -12.97 -3.82 0.90
C CYS A 100 -12.33 -4.70 -0.17
N SER A 101 -11.94 -4.12 -1.30
CA SER A 101 -11.20 -4.82 -2.34
C SER A 101 -10.15 -3.91 -2.94
N ARG A 102 -9.08 -4.53 -3.45
CA ARG A 102 -8.07 -3.86 -4.24
C ARG A 102 -7.97 -4.46 -5.62
N GLU A 103 -7.88 -3.60 -6.63
CA GLU A 103 -7.56 -3.97 -8.00
C GLU A 103 -6.25 -3.31 -8.44
N VAL A 104 -5.48 -4.00 -9.28
CA VAL A 104 -4.34 -3.41 -9.99
C VAL A 104 -4.53 -3.70 -11.46
N ILE A 105 -4.65 -2.64 -12.25
CA ILE A 105 -4.95 -2.70 -13.68
C ILE A 105 -3.81 -2.01 -14.43
N SER A 106 -3.27 -2.69 -15.43
CA SER A 106 -2.18 -2.21 -16.27
C SER A 106 -2.45 -2.60 -17.71
N SER A 107 -2.41 -1.61 -18.61
CA SER A 107 -2.55 -1.80 -20.06
C SER A 107 -1.22 -1.96 -20.78
N ASP A 108 -0.12 -1.60 -20.12
CA ASP A 108 1.26 -1.69 -20.61
C ASP A 108 2.25 -1.59 -19.43
N ALA A 109 3.50 -2.01 -19.66
CA ALA A 109 4.51 -2.11 -18.61
C ALA A 109 4.96 -0.77 -17.99
N SER A 110 4.61 0.38 -18.58
CA SER A 110 5.03 1.70 -18.07
C SER A 110 4.04 2.33 -17.09
N GLN A 111 2.84 1.76 -16.94
CA GLN A 111 1.82 2.33 -16.06
C GLN A 111 0.90 1.27 -15.46
N PHE A 112 0.42 1.56 -14.26
CA PHE A 112 -0.66 0.81 -13.63
C PHE A 112 -1.50 1.70 -12.72
N THR A 113 -2.75 1.30 -12.49
CA THR A 113 -3.65 1.94 -11.55
C THR A 113 -3.97 0.98 -10.42
N VAL A 114 -3.80 1.43 -9.18
CA VAL A 114 -4.29 0.76 -7.98
C VAL A 114 -5.64 1.35 -7.64
N ILE A 115 -6.65 0.50 -7.49
CA ILE A 115 -8.02 0.90 -7.18
C ILE A 115 -8.42 0.24 -5.87
N ASP A 116 -8.51 1.02 -4.80
CA ASP A 116 -9.04 0.58 -3.52
C ASP A 116 -10.51 0.99 -3.42
N SER A 117 -11.41 0.01 -3.22
CA SER A 117 -12.84 0.25 -3.13
C SER A 117 -13.45 -0.43 -1.92
N GLY A 118 -14.45 0.19 -1.29
CA GLY A 118 -15.07 -0.39 -0.12
C GLY A 118 -16.12 0.49 0.55
N GLU A 119 -16.55 0.06 1.73
CA GLU A 119 -17.40 0.84 2.63
C GLU A 119 -16.93 0.64 4.07
N LEU A 120 -16.58 1.75 4.73
CA LEU A 120 -16.27 1.79 6.15
C LEU A 120 -17.55 1.63 7.00
N LEU A 121 -17.43 1.00 8.18
CA LEU A 121 -18.53 0.95 9.14
C LEU A 121 -18.76 2.31 9.82
N GLU A 122 -17.68 3.08 9.99
CA GLU A 122 -17.66 4.41 10.61
C GLU A 122 -16.94 5.41 9.70
N SER A 123 -17.21 6.71 9.88
CA SER A 123 -16.50 7.74 9.13
C SER A 123 -15.07 7.89 9.65
N LEU A 124 -14.11 7.29 8.94
CA LEU A 124 -12.68 7.31 9.30
C LEU A 124 -11.85 7.94 8.18
N VAL A 125 -10.68 8.45 8.56
CA VAL A 125 -9.62 8.83 7.61
C VAL A 125 -9.10 7.56 6.95
N LEU A 126 -8.86 7.62 5.65
CA LEU A 126 -8.20 6.55 4.90
C LEU A 126 -6.81 7.00 4.49
N SER A 127 -5.78 6.19 4.73
CA SER A 127 -4.41 6.44 4.28
C SER A 127 -3.92 5.33 3.39
N PHE A 128 -3.60 5.65 2.14
CA PHE A 128 -2.83 4.75 1.29
C PHE A 128 -1.35 4.95 1.58
N ASN A 129 -0.72 3.88 2.06
CA ASN A 129 0.67 3.88 2.51
C ASN A 129 1.56 3.34 1.41
N LEU A 130 2.74 3.93 1.22
CA LEU A 130 3.78 3.44 0.31
C LEU A 130 5.15 3.49 1.00
N GLN A 131 5.97 2.47 0.78
CA GLN A 131 7.25 2.25 1.45
C GLN A 131 8.39 2.24 0.42
N THR A 132 9.39 3.10 0.63
CA THR A 132 10.54 3.27 -0.28
C THR A 132 11.83 3.46 0.49
N ARG A 133 12.97 3.14 -0.14
CA ARG A 133 14.29 3.48 0.41
C ARG A 133 14.69 4.93 0.17
N GLU A 134 14.22 5.50 -0.94
CA GLU A 134 14.48 6.89 -1.29
C GLU A 134 13.33 7.81 -0.88
N LYS A 135 13.67 9.09 -0.69
CA LYS A 135 12.74 10.16 -0.37
C LYS A 135 11.92 10.57 -1.60
N TRP A 136 10.66 10.95 -1.40
CA TRP A 136 9.79 11.48 -2.45
C TRP A 136 9.95 12.99 -2.63
N GLU A 137 9.74 13.47 -3.84
CA GLU A 137 9.41 14.86 -4.13
C GLU A 137 7.89 15.00 -4.21
N ILE A 138 7.28 15.87 -3.40
CA ILE A 138 5.83 15.98 -3.27
C ILE A 138 5.35 17.31 -3.83
N SER A 139 4.34 17.26 -4.72
CA SER A 139 3.54 18.41 -5.14
C SER A 139 2.13 18.28 -4.54
N GLU A 140 1.87 19.06 -3.49
CA GLU A 140 0.56 19.06 -2.82
C GLU A 140 -0.55 19.63 -3.70
N SER A 141 -0.24 20.57 -4.60
CA SER A 141 -1.22 21.14 -5.53
C SER A 141 -1.65 20.14 -6.59
N ASP A 142 -0.71 19.34 -7.08
CA ASP A 142 -0.97 18.35 -8.13
C ASP A 142 -1.39 16.98 -7.58
N LYS A 143 -1.40 16.83 -6.25
CA LYS A 143 -1.65 15.56 -5.55
C LYS A 143 -0.75 14.44 -6.10
N ARG A 144 0.52 14.79 -6.30
CA ARG A 144 1.54 13.94 -6.93
C ARG A 144 2.75 13.77 -6.02
N ALA A 145 3.29 12.56 -6.00
CA ALA A 145 4.63 12.29 -5.48
C ALA A 145 5.51 11.67 -6.58
N VAL A 146 6.77 12.07 -6.61
CA VAL A 146 7.76 11.61 -7.58
C VAL A 146 8.92 10.98 -6.82
N LEU A 147 9.25 9.74 -7.15
CA LEU A 147 10.43 9.04 -6.65
C LEU A 147 11.44 8.94 -7.78
N THR A 148 12.63 9.46 -7.56
CA THR A 148 13.76 9.31 -8.48
C THR A 148 14.72 8.28 -7.91
N ILE A 149 14.99 7.24 -8.68
CA ILE A 149 16.00 6.21 -8.38
C ILE A 149 16.95 6.09 -9.57
N PRO A 150 18.11 5.40 -9.46
CA PRO A 150 19.00 5.23 -10.60
C PRO A 150 18.25 4.68 -11.83
N ARG A 151 18.34 5.40 -12.96
CA ARG A 151 17.71 5.09 -14.26
C ARG A 151 16.19 5.23 -14.35
N TRP A 152 15.48 5.46 -13.24
CA TRP A 152 14.02 5.44 -13.25
C TRP A 152 13.40 6.60 -12.48
N LYS A 153 12.23 7.03 -12.94
CA LYS A 153 11.33 7.89 -12.20
C LYS A 153 9.98 7.19 -12.06
N LEU A 154 9.47 7.13 -10.83
CA LEU A 154 8.13 6.67 -10.52
C LEU A 154 7.28 7.86 -10.09
N ASN A 155 6.24 8.15 -10.87
CA ASN A 155 5.23 9.14 -10.51
C ASN A 155 4.03 8.43 -9.88
N VAL A 156 3.52 8.98 -8.78
CA VAL A 156 2.30 8.55 -8.10
C VAL A 156 1.31 9.71 -8.10
N ASP A 157 0.20 9.56 -8.81
CA ASP A 157 -0.89 10.52 -8.86
C ASP A 157 -2.07 9.99 -8.02
N ALA A 158 -2.45 10.73 -6.99
CA ALA A 158 -3.54 10.38 -6.07
C ALA A 158 -4.57 11.53 -5.98
N PRO A 159 -5.33 11.84 -7.05
CA PRO A 159 -6.19 13.03 -7.10
C PRO A 159 -7.33 13.05 -6.06
N TRP A 160 -7.63 11.89 -5.47
CA TRP A 160 -8.61 11.74 -4.39
C TRP A 160 -8.10 12.21 -3.02
N THR A 161 -6.79 12.45 -2.87
CA THR A 161 -6.17 12.70 -1.57
C THR A 161 -6.36 14.15 -1.13
N ASP A 162 -6.73 14.34 0.13
CA ASP A 162 -6.78 15.67 0.75
C ASP A 162 -5.37 16.16 1.10
N ASP A 163 -4.53 15.24 1.59
CA ASP A 163 -3.16 15.47 2.04
C ASP A 163 -2.22 14.41 1.46
N ILE A 164 -0.97 14.79 1.19
CA ILE A 164 0.10 13.87 0.81
C ILE A 164 1.36 14.24 1.59
N SER A 165 1.82 13.32 2.42
CA SER A 165 2.93 13.57 3.34
C SER A 165 3.86 12.36 3.42
N GLN A 166 5.09 12.57 3.88
CA GLN A 166 6.04 11.49 4.09
C GLN A 166 6.90 11.70 5.34
N SER A 167 7.44 10.61 5.87
CA SER A 167 8.47 10.64 6.90
C SER A 167 9.37 9.43 6.82
N GLU A 168 10.59 9.53 7.35
CA GLU A 168 11.35 8.34 7.72
C GLU A 168 10.64 7.68 8.91
N ASN A 169 10.33 6.40 8.75
CA ASN A 169 9.61 5.64 9.75
C ASN A 169 10.20 4.25 9.81
N LEU A 170 10.77 3.87 10.96
CA LEU A 170 11.32 2.55 11.22
C LEU A 170 12.39 2.11 10.18
N ILE A 171 12.62 0.80 10.07
CA ILE A 171 13.64 0.16 9.24
C ILE A 171 13.05 -0.92 8.31
N ASP A 172 13.85 -1.42 7.38
CA ASP A 172 13.61 -2.67 6.64
C ASP A 172 14.44 -3.84 7.21
N ASN A 173 14.38 -4.99 6.53
CA ASN A 173 15.13 -6.21 6.87
C ASN A 173 16.66 -6.06 6.74
N ARG A 174 17.15 -4.99 6.12
CA ARG A 174 18.56 -4.61 6.05
C ARG A 174 18.97 -3.69 7.19
N MET A 175 18.03 -3.37 8.09
CA MET A 175 18.21 -2.43 9.18
C MET A 175 18.41 -0.99 8.70
N GLU A 176 17.97 -0.68 7.48
CA GLU A 176 18.08 0.65 6.87
C GLU A 176 16.78 1.44 7.08
N PRO A 177 16.84 2.77 7.28
CA PRO A 177 15.64 3.61 7.36
C PRO A 177 14.77 3.50 6.10
N VAL A 178 13.45 3.63 6.29
CA VAL A 178 12.48 3.55 5.19
C VAL A 178 11.60 4.80 5.18
N TRP A 179 11.44 5.39 4.00
CA TRP A 179 10.50 6.46 3.75
C TRP A 179 9.08 5.90 3.61
N HIS A 180 8.16 6.49 4.35
CA HIS A 180 6.75 6.15 4.40
C HIS A 180 5.95 7.31 3.82
N LEU A 181 5.51 7.18 2.57
CA LEU A 181 4.58 8.11 1.93
C LEU A 181 3.14 7.76 2.28
N GLN A 182 2.33 8.77 2.54
CA GLN A 182 0.93 8.65 2.94
C GLN A 182 0.08 9.59 2.11
N CYS A 183 -0.80 9.02 1.29
CA CYS A 183 -1.90 9.75 0.66
C CYS A 183 -3.13 9.58 1.55
N ARG A 184 -3.67 10.66 2.11
CA ARG A 184 -4.78 10.63 3.06
C ARG A 184 -6.04 11.31 2.53
N ARG A 185 -7.16 10.61 2.66
CA ARG A 185 -8.52 11.16 2.57
C ARG A 185 -9.05 11.39 3.98
N LYS A 186 -9.56 12.58 4.27
CA LYS A 186 -10.21 12.93 5.54
C LYS A 186 -11.41 12.01 5.80
N ALA A 187 -11.83 11.96 7.06
CA ALA A 187 -13.09 11.32 7.44
C ALA A 187 -14.25 11.99 6.68
N GLY A 188 -15.20 11.20 6.20
CA GLY A 188 -16.28 11.64 5.33
C GLY A 188 -17.16 10.49 4.86
N GLU A 189 -17.40 10.41 3.56
CA GLU A 189 -18.21 9.34 2.97
C GLU A 189 -17.64 7.96 3.31
N ARG A 190 -18.53 7.08 3.79
CA ARG A 190 -18.16 5.71 4.17
C ARG A 190 -17.83 4.85 2.96
N GLU A 191 -18.61 5.00 1.89
CA GLU A 191 -18.31 4.38 0.61
C GLU A 191 -17.11 5.09 -0.03
N PHE A 192 -16.23 4.31 -0.63
CA PHE A 192 -15.04 4.85 -1.27
C PHE A 192 -14.65 4.04 -2.48
N ARG A 193 -14.04 4.75 -3.42
CA ARG A 193 -13.37 4.18 -4.57
C ARG A 193 -12.23 5.12 -4.95
N LEU A 194 -11.01 4.74 -4.58
CA LEU A 194 -9.81 5.55 -4.66
C LEU A 194 -8.91 5.01 -5.78
N GLU A 195 -8.68 5.81 -6.81
CA GLU A 195 -7.77 5.46 -7.90
C GLU A 195 -6.42 6.15 -7.72
N THR A 196 -5.36 5.37 -7.57
CA THR A 196 -3.99 5.88 -7.52
C THR A 196 -3.23 5.39 -8.75
N ARG A 197 -2.76 6.32 -9.58
CA ARG A 197 -2.04 6.00 -10.81
C ARG A 197 -0.54 6.02 -10.57
N PHE A 198 0.14 5.05 -11.15
CA PHE A 198 1.58 4.91 -11.14
C PHE A 198 2.07 4.97 -12.58
N THR A 199 3.04 5.84 -12.85
CA THR A 199 3.69 5.97 -14.16
C THR A 199 5.20 5.87 -14.00
N VAL A 200 5.82 5.04 -14.81
CA VAL A 200 7.26 4.77 -14.79
C VAL A 200 7.91 5.37 -16.04
N GLU A 201 8.97 6.15 -15.82
CA GLU A 201 9.78 6.74 -16.88
C GLU A 201 11.23 6.27 -16.78
N ILE A 202 11.86 6.01 -17.93
CA ILE A 202 13.30 5.77 -18.02
C ILE A 202 14.00 7.13 -18.07
N LEU A 203 14.99 7.31 -17.20
CA LEU A 203 15.88 8.46 -17.24
C LEU A 203 17.03 8.16 -18.22
N SER A 204 17.22 9.07 -19.17
CA SER A 204 18.32 9.06 -20.14
C SER A 204 19.66 9.40 -19.50
#